data_AF-V6L540-F1
#
_entry.id   AF-V6L540-F1
#
_cell.length_a   1.000
_cell.length_b   1.000
_cell.length_c   1.000
_cell.angle_alpha   90.00
_cell.angle_beta   90.00
_cell.angle_gamma   90.00
#
_symmetry.space_group_name_H-M   'P 1'
#
loop_
_entity.id
_entity.type
_entity.pdbx_description
1 polymer ?
#
loop_
_entity_poly.entity_id
_entity_poly.type
_entity_poly.pdbx_seq_one_letter_code
_entity_poly.pdbx_strand_id
1 'polypeptide(L)'
;MAGKERAVPPPRLPQLDLPELTPYEGPGLVPDGDHDTESLTGLDLSGADGGGSTFLDCALRQCDLTEARLKRARLIDSVLEGVTGVGTHLAEAELRDVELTEARLGGTRLHGARLTRVRVRGGKLDFLNLRQATLIDVTFEGCVLVEPDFGGARLERVSFRNCAVRGADLTAARLRDVDLRDTAELDLAAGVDRLSGAVVSADQLMDLAPALAAQLGLRVLGHE
;
A
#
# COMPACT_ATOMS: atom_id res chain seq x y z
N MET A 1 -0.04 32.52 18.18
CA MET A 1 -1.37 31.93 18.40
C MET A 1 -1.25 30.44 18.12
N ALA A 2 -1.24 29.60 19.16
CA ALA A 2 -1.21 28.15 19.00
C ALA A 2 -2.55 27.71 18.38
N GLY A 3 -2.57 27.49 17.07
CA GLY A 3 -3.74 26.90 16.42
C GLY A 3 -3.96 25.52 17.04
N LYS A 4 -5.19 25.24 17.49
CA LYS A 4 -5.60 23.88 17.90
C LYS A 4 -5.07 22.90 16.85
N GLU A 5 -4.15 22.02 17.26
CA GLU A 5 -3.67 20.92 16.42
C GLU A 5 -4.90 20.18 15.88
N ARG A 6 -5.18 20.36 14.60
CA ARG A 6 -6.29 19.67 13.97
C ARG A 6 -5.83 18.23 13.81
N ALA A 7 -6.24 17.37 14.75
CA ALA A 7 -5.93 15.95 14.73
C ALA A 7 -6.26 15.37 13.35
N VAL A 8 -5.30 14.67 12.74
CA VAL A 8 -5.53 13.92 11.51
C VAL A 8 -6.52 12.81 11.84
N PRO A 9 -7.67 12.71 11.14
CA PRO A 9 -8.59 11.60 11.35
C PRO A 9 -7.87 10.28 11.01
N PRO A 10 -7.85 9.30 11.92
CA PRO A 10 -7.17 8.04 11.65
C PRO A 10 -7.84 7.29 10.48
N PRO A 11 -7.09 6.48 9.72
CA PRO A 11 -7.68 5.59 8.73
C PRO A 11 -8.71 4.66 9.38
N ARG A 12 -9.84 4.44 8.70
CA ARG A 12 -10.78 3.38 9.08
C ARG A 12 -10.18 2.02 8.76
N LEU A 13 -10.07 1.16 9.75
CA LEU A 13 -9.52 -0.18 9.57
C LEU A 13 -10.49 -1.11 8.81
N PRO A 14 -9.98 -2.16 8.14
CA PRO A 14 -10.81 -3.25 7.62
C PRO A 14 -11.73 -3.81 8.71
N GLN A 15 -12.98 -4.12 8.36
CA GLN A 15 -13.91 -4.81 9.24
C GLN A 15 -13.99 -6.28 8.80
N LEU A 16 -13.00 -7.06 9.20
CA LEU A 16 -12.88 -8.47 8.82
C LEU A 16 -13.56 -9.36 9.85
N ASP A 17 -14.56 -10.10 9.40
CA ASP A 17 -15.23 -11.19 10.13
C ASP A 17 -15.41 -12.36 9.17
N LEU A 18 -14.33 -13.09 8.94
CA LEU A 18 -14.33 -14.18 7.96
C LEU A 18 -15.22 -15.33 8.47
N PRO A 19 -16.15 -15.83 7.64
CA PRO A 19 -16.90 -17.06 7.93
C PRO A 19 -16.00 -18.31 7.93
N GLU A 20 -16.59 -19.47 8.17
CA GLU A 20 -15.89 -20.74 8.01
C GLU A 20 -15.47 -20.95 6.55
N LEU A 21 -14.16 -21.08 6.32
CA LEU A 21 -13.59 -21.16 4.98
C LEU A 21 -13.50 -22.61 4.50
N THR A 22 -13.82 -22.83 3.22
CA THR A 22 -13.61 -24.12 2.56
C THR A 22 -12.23 -24.18 1.90
N PRO A 23 -11.47 -25.29 2.00
CA PRO A 23 -10.21 -25.41 1.28
C PRO A 23 -10.40 -25.30 -0.24
N TYR A 24 -9.57 -24.49 -0.89
CA TYR A 24 -9.57 -24.41 -2.34
C TYR A 24 -8.97 -25.67 -2.96
N GLU A 25 -9.75 -26.35 -3.82
CA GLU A 25 -9.33 -27.57 -4.54
C GLU A 25 -9.31 -27.40 -6.07
N GLY A 26 -9.45 -26.17 -6.55
CA GLY A 26 -9.49 -25.89 -7.98
C GLY A 26 -8.12 -26.05 -8.67
N PRO A 27 -8.10 -26.11 -10.02
CA PRO A 27 -6.89 -26.35 -10.80
C PRO A 27 -5.93 -25.14 -10.88
N GLY A 28 -6.23 -24.05 -10.19
CA GLY A 28 -5.54 -22.76 -10.28
C GLY A 28 -6.48 -21.62 -10.66
N LEU A 29 -5.96 -20.40 -10.64
CA LEU A 29 -6.76 -19.23 -11.00
C LEU A 29 -7.09 -19.23 -12.49
N VAL A 30 -8.33 -18.84 -12.79
CA VAL A 30 -8.84 -18.61 -14.14
C VAL A 30 -9.40 -17.19 -14.25
N PRO A 31 -9.40 -16.58 -15.45
CA PRO A 31 -9.98 -15.26 -15.65
C PRO A 31 -11.45 -15.23 -15.24
N ASP A 32 -11.86 -14.10 -14.64
CA ASP A 32 -13.20 -13.87 -14.10
C ASP A 32 -13.67 -14.97 -13.11
N GLY A 33 -12.72 -15.67 -12.47
CA GLY A 33 -13.00 -16.67 -11.44
C GLY A 33 -13.73 -16.08 -10.25
N ASP A 34 -14.68 -16.84 -9.69
CA ASP A 34 -15.47 -16.44 -8.54
C ASP A 34 -15.07 -17.31 -7.34
N HIS A 35 -14.31 -16.73 -6.43
CA HIS A 35 -13.83 -17.35 -5.20
C HIS A 35 -14.60 -16.73 -4.04
N ASP A 36 -15.43 -17.53 -3.40
CA ASP A 36 -16.26 -17.12 -2.26
C ASP A 36 -16.00 -18.06 -1.09
N THR A 37 -15.63 -17.49 0.04
CA THR A 37 -15.46 -18.25 1.28
C THR A 37 -14.36 -19.32 1.21
N GLU A 38 -13.32 -19.08 0.42
CA GLU A 38 -12.26 -20.07 0.15
C GLU A 38 -10.95 -19.79 0.91
N SER A 39 -10.29 -20.86 1.35
CA SER A 39 -8.92 -20.83 1.88
C SER A 39 -7.95 -21.39 0.84
N LEU A 40 -7.16 -20.50 0.24
CA LEU A 40 -6.06 -20.83 -0.66
C LEU A 40 -4.76 -20.85 0.17
N THR A 41 -4.22 -22.04 0.46
CA THR A 41 -3.07 -22.19 1.37
C THR A 41 -1.90 -22.87 0.68
N GLY A 42 -0.73 -22.22 0.67
CA GLY A 42 0.53 -22.80 0.19
C GLY A 42 0.58 -23.07 -1.31
N LEU A 43 -0.27 -22.40 -2.09
CA LEU A 43 -0.37 -22.62 -3.53
C LEU A 43 0.73 -21.88 -4.28
N ASP A 44 1.32 -22.54 -5.27
CA ASP A 44 2.09 -21.88 -6.31
C ASP A 44 1.12 -21.35 -7.37
N LEU A 45 0.92 -20.03 -7.38
CA LEU A 45 0.10 -19.31 -8.36
C LEU A 45 0.99 -18.50 -9.31
N SER A 46 2.26 -18.89 -9.44
CA SER A 46 3.22 -18.18 -10.29
C SER A 46 2.76 -18.17 -11.75
N GLY A 47 2.67 -16.98 -12.34
CA GLY A 47 2.20 -16.77 -13.70
C GLY A 47 0.73 -17.12 -13.95
N ALA A 48 -0.03 -17.47 -12.91
CA ALA A 48 -1.46 -17.80 -13.03
C ALA A 48 -2.25 -16.62 -13.58
N ASP A 49 -3.30 -16.91 -14.36
CA ASP A 49 -4.16 -15.88 -14.95
C ASP A 49 -5.52 -15.85 -14.26
N GLY A 50 -5.68 -14.89 -13.35
CA GLY A 50 -6.92 -14.59 -12.63
C GLY A 50 -7.42 -13.18 -12.92
N GLY A 51 -7.23 -12.71 -14.16
CA GLY A 51 -7.68 -11.37 -14.55
C GLY A 51 -9.19 -11.23 -14.36
N GLY A 52 -9.63 -10.22 -13.60
CA GLY A 52 -11.05 -9.99 -13.30
C GLY A 52 -11.64 -10.86 -12.19
N SER A 53 -10.88 -11.79 -11.61
CA SER A 53 -11.38 -12.70 -10.57
C SER A 53 -11.83 -11.95 -9.31
N THR A 54 -12.81 -12.53 -8.62
CA THR A 54 -13.30 -12.05 -7.32
C THR A 54 -12.85 -13.01 -6.23
N PHE A 55 -12.35 -12.46 -5.14
CA PHE A 55 -12.06 -13.13 -3.88
C PHE A 55 -12.90 -12.43 -2.81
N LEU A 56 -14.02 -13.04 -2.46
CA LEU A 56 -14.94 -12.58 -1.42
C LEU A 56 -14.76 -13.47 -0.20
N ASP A 57 -14.56 -12.86 0.98
CA ASP A 57 -14.43 -13.59 2.24
C ASP A 57 -13.37 -14.72 2.17
N CYS A 58 -12.28 -14.46 1.44
CA CYS A 58 -11.24 -15.44 1.17
C CYS A 58 -10.02 -15.25 2.07
N ALA A 59 -9.25 -16.32 2.22
CA ALA A 59 -7.92 -16.27 2.80
C ALA A 59 -6.88 -16.85 1.86
N LEU A 60 -5.91 -16.02 1.45
CA LEU A 60 -4.74 -16.45 0.71
C LEU A 60 -3.56 -16.52 1.68
N ARG A 61 -3.11 -17.71 2.02
CA ARG A 61 -2.02 -17.94 2.99
C ARG A 61 -0.83 -18.58 2.33
N GLN A 62 0.34 -17.97 2.47
CA GLN A 62 1.61 -18.52 2.00
C GLN A 62 1.63 -18.88 0.51
N CYS A 63 0.83 -18.20 -0.31
CA CYS A 63 0.80 -18.40 -1.75
C CYS A 63 1.96 -17.63 -2.43
N ASP A 64 2.50 -18.21 -3.50
CA ASP A 64 3.40 -17.51 -4.42
C ASP A 64 2.58 -16.87 -5.55
N LEU A 65 2.68 -15.54 -5.66
CA LEU A 65 2.00 -14.70 -6.64
C LEU A 65 2.97 -14.12 -7.67
N THR A 66 4.16 -14.72 -7.82
CA THR A 66 5.19 -14.27 -8.77
C THR A 66 4.62 -14.20 -10.19
N GLU A 67 4.65 -13.01 -10.79
CA GLU A 67 4.08 -12.73 -12.11
C GLU A 67 2.59 -13.11 -12.30
N ALA A 68 1.86 -13.38 -11.21
CA ALA A 68 0.43 -13.69 -11.28
C ALA A 68 -0.34 -12.51 -11.89
N ARG A 69 -1.25 -12.81 -12.81
CA ARG A 69 -2.01 -11.81 -13.58
C ARG A 69 -3.38 -11.65 -12.96
N LEU A 70 -3.51 -10.65 -12.08
CA LEU A 70 -4.71 -10.31 -11.33
C LEU A 70 -5.24 -8.92 -11.72
N LYS A 71 -5.06 -8.54 -12.99
CA LYS A 71 -5.54 -7.24 -13.50
C LYS A 71 -7.05 -7.15 -13.29
N ARG A 72 -7.54 -6.04 -12.70
CA ARG A 72 -8.94 -5.81 -12.34
C ARG A 72 -9.55 -6.86 -11.40
N ALA A 73 -8.73 -7.65 -10.70
CA ALA A 73 -9.24 -8.54 -9.67
C ALA A 73 -9.87 -7.73 -8.53
N ARG A 74 -10.82 -8.35 -7.83
CA ARG A 74 -11.51 -7.78 -6.67
C ARG A 74 -11.21 -8.63 -5.46
N LEU A 75 -10.52 -8.08 -4.47
CA LEU A 75 -10.31 -8.71 -3.17
C LEU A 75 -11.15 -7.94 -2.15
N ILE A 76 -12.12 -8.64 -1.59
CA ILE A 76 -13.19 -8.06 -0.81
C ILE A 76 -13.30 -8.83 0.49
N ASP A 77 -13.26 -8.12 1.61
CA ASP A 77 -13.47 -8.68 2.95
C ASP A 77 -12.53 -9.90 3.18
N SER A 78 -11.28 -9.80 2.70
CA SER A 78 -10.36 -10.94 2.55
C SER A 78 -9.02 -10.72 3.28
N VAL A 79 -8.32 -11.82 3.58
CA VAL A 79 -6.98 -11.79 4.21
C VAL A 79 -5.90 -12.39 3.32
N LEU A 80 -4.74 -11.75 3.30
CA LEU A 80 -3.54 -12.25 2.63
C LEU A 80 -2.42 -12.35 3.66
N GLU A 81 -1.99 -13.57 3.98
CA GLU A 81 -1.01 -13.83 5.03
C GLU A 81 0.23 -14.50 4.45
N GLY A 82 1.40 -13.90 4.64
CA GLY A 82 2.67 -14.47 4.20
C GLY A 82 2.77 -14.68 2.68
N VAL A 83 1.95 -14.00 1.89
CA VAL A 83 2.01 -14.08 0.43
C VAL A 83 3.34 -13.52 -0.08
N THR A 84 3.88 -14.16 -1.11
CA THR A 84 5.13 -13.74 -1.74
C THR A 84 4.91 -13.50 -3.22
N GLY A 85 5.77 -12.69 -3.85
CA GLY A 85 5.71 -12.53 -5.30
C GLY A 85 6.59 -11.42 -5.82
N VAL A 86 7.16 -11.63 -7.01
CA VAL A 86 7.80 -10.57 -7.79
C VAL A 86 6.99 -10.30 -9.05
N GLY A 87 6.71 -9.03 -9.34
CA GLY A 87 6.03 -8.63 -10.56
C GLY A 87 4.55 -9.01 -10.62
N THR A 88 3.85 -9.20 -9.49
CA THR A 88 2.41 -9.47 -9.47
C THR A 88 1.62 -8.32 -10.13
N HIS A 89 0.70 -8.64 -11.04
CA HIS A 89 -0.10 -7.63 -11.75
C HIS A 89 -1.45 -7.42 -11.07
N LEU A 90 -1.61 -6.31 -10.34
CA LEU A 90 -2.86 -5.88 -9.71
C LEU A 90 -3.33 -4.53 -10.30
N ALA A 91 -3.02 -4.30 -11.58
CA ALA A 91 -3.41 -3.07 -12.27
C ALA A 91 -4.93 -2.93 -12.25
N GLU A 92 -5.42 -1.74 -11.90
CA GLU A 92 -6.86 -1.45 -11.81
C GLU A 92 -7.64 -2.38 -10.86
N ALA A 93 -6.96 -3.11 -9.95
CA ALA A 93 -7.62 -3.99 -8.99
C ALA A 93 -8.39 -3.20 -7.92
N GLU A 94 -9.38 -3.83 -7.31
CA GLU A 94 -10.10 -3.32 -6.15
C GLU A 94 -9.75 -4.15 -4.92
N LEU A 95 -9.22 -3.49 -3.88
CA LEU A 95 -9.02 -4.07 -2.56
C LEU A 95 -9.92 -3.30 -1.59
N ARG A 96 -10.93 -3.98 -1.04
CA ARG A 96 -11.87 -3.40 -0.09
C ARG A 96 -11.92 -4.25 1.16
N ASP A 97 -11.68 -3.64 2.32
CA ASP A 97 -11.66 -4.35 3.61
C ASP A 97 -10.68 -5.53 3.59
N VAL A 98 -9.41 -5.25 3.29
CA VAL A 98 -8.38 -6.28 3.15
C VAL A 98 -7.29 -6.11 4.19
N GLU A 99 -6.86 -7.22 4.80
CA GLU A 99 -5.66 -7.26 5.63
C GLU A 99 -4.56 -8.07 4.96
N LEU A 100 -3.40 -7.46 4.78
CA LEU A 100 -2.16 -8.11 4.35
C LEU A 100 -1.21 -8.20 5.54
N THR A 101 -0.72 -9.39 5.87
CA THR A 101 0.22 -9.61 6.98
C THR A 101 1.46 -10.35 6.47
N GLU A 102 2.65 -9.84 6.81
CA GLU A 102 3.95 -10.43 6.47
C GLU A 102 4.15 -10.70 4.97
N ALA A 103 3.54 -9.87 4.11
CA ALA A 103 3.67 -9.99 2.67
C ALA A 103 5.07 -9.61 2.18
N ARG A 104 5.62 -10.37 1.23
CA ARG A 104 6.89 -10.06 0.55
C ARG A 104 6.65 -9.88 -0.93
N LEU A 105 6.41 -8.63 -1.32
CA LEU A 105 5.98 -8.28 -2.67
C LEU A 105 6.96 -7.30 -3.29
N GLY A 106 7.55 -7.68 -4.42
CA GLY A 106 8.51 -6.86 -5.17
C GLY A 106 7.97 -6.48 -6.56
N GLY A 107 8.05 -5.22 -6.97
CA GLY A 107 7.66 -4.80 -8.32
C GLY A 107 6.16 -4.97 -8.61
N THR A 108 5.32 -5.03 -7.59
CA THR A 108 3.87 -5.22 -7.76
C THR A 108 3.25 -4.03 -8.47
N ARG A 109 2.47 -4.32 -9.51
CA ARG A 109 1.87 -3.30 -10.38
C ARG A 109 0.45 -3.02 -9.91
N LEU A 110 0.25 -1.91 -9.20
CA LEU A 110 -1.03 -1.43 -8.66
C LEU A 110 -1.49 -0.12 -9.32
N HIS A 111 -1.01 0.19 -10.53
CA HIS A 111 -1.38 1.43 -11.20
C HIS A 111 -2.90 1.47 -11.45
N GLY A 112 -3.52 2.61 -11.10
CA GLY A 112 -4.97 2.80 -11.16
C GLY A 112 -5.79 1.94 -10.18
N ALA A 113 -5.16 1.18 -9.29
CA ALA A 113 -5.87 0.35 -8.32
C ALA A 113 -6.65 1.21 -7.29
N ARG A 114 -7.69 0.62 -6.70
CA ARG A 114 -8.48 1.22 -5.63
C ARG A 114 -8.33 0.41 -4.34
N LEU A 115 -7.73 1.02 -3.33
CA LEU A 115 -7.58 0.46 -1.99
C LEU A 115 -8.47 1.24 -1.04
N THR A 116 -9.44 0.57 -0.42
CA THR A 116 -10.37 1.18 0.54
C THR A 116 -10.41 0.35 1.81
N ARG A 117 -10.08 0.95 2.97
CA ARG A 117 -10.00 0.24 4.26
C ARG A 117 -9.07 -0.96 4.14
N VAL A 118 -7.79 -0.69 3.85
CA VAL A 118 -6.76 -1.73 3.71
C VAL A 118 -5.75 -1.57 4.84
N ARG A 119 -5.38 -2.69 5.48
CA ARG A 119 -4.31 -2.73 6.47
C ARG A 119 -3.19 -3.64 5.98
N VAL A 120 -1.96 -3.15 6.01
CA VAL A 120 -0.76 -3.92 5.72
C VAL A 120 0.13 -3.93 6.95
N ARG A 121 0.49 -5.11 7.45
CA ARG A 121 1.28 -5.30 8.68
C ARG A 121 2.52 -6.12 8.40
N GLY A 122 3.67 -5.58 8.78
CA GLY A 122 4.95 -6.22 8.53
C GLY A 122 5.24 -6.39 7.03
N GLY A 123 6.24 -7.20 6.73
CA GLY A 123 6.61 -7.52 5.36
C GLY A 123 7.47 -6.46 4.65
N LYS A 124 7.83 -6.81 3.41
CA LYS A 124 8.72 -6.03 2.54
C LYS A 124 8.03 -5.80 1.20
N LEU A 125 7.85 -4.53 0.85
CA LEU A 125 7.08 -4.07 -0.30
C LEU A 125 7.97 -3.19 -1.18
N ASP A 126 8.78 -3.82 -2.01
CA ASP A 126 9.77 -3.12 -2.83
C ASP A 126 9.16 -2.76 -4.19
N PHE A 127 9.47 -1.56 -4.70
CA PHE A 127 9.11 -1.09 -6.04
C PHE A 127 7.60 -1.18 -6.33
N LEU A 128 6.76 -0.87 -5.35
CA LEU A 128 5.30 -0.82 -5.55
C LEU A 128 4.96 0.29 -6.56
N ASN A 129 4.34 -0.07 -7.67
CA ASN A 129 3.82 0.91 -8.62
C ASN A 129 2.36 1.22 -8.27
N LEU A 130 2.14 2.31 -7.54
CA LEU A 130 0.83 2.84 -7.13
C LEU A 130 0.43 4.07 -7.95
N ARG A 131 0.99 4.25 -9.15
CA ARG A 131 0.69 5.40 -10.00
C ARG A 131 -0.80 5.51 -10.30
N GLN A 132 -1.36 6.72 -10.17
CA GLN A 132 -2.79 6.99 -10.35
C GLN A 132 -3.73 6.15 -9.47
N ALA A 133 -3.21 5.43 -8.47
CA ALA A 133 -4.03 4.64 -7.56
C ALA A 133 -4.83 5.56 -6.62
N THR A 134 -5.92 5.03 -6.09
CA THR A 134 -6.70 5.66 -5.04
C THR A 134 -6.57 4.86 -3.76
N LEU A 135 -5.99 5.47 -2.73
CA LEU A 135 -5.88 4.91 -1.39
C LEU A 135 -6.77 5.72 -0.45
N ILE A 136 -7.77 5.08 0.13
CA ILE A 136 -8.68 5.68 1.10
C ILE A 136 -8.70 4.82 2.35
N ASP A 137 -8.43 5.40 3.51
CA ASP A 137 -8.41 4.65 4.77
C ASP A 137 -7.40 3.48 4.71
N VAL A 138 -6.13 3.77 4.39
CA VAL A 138 -5.07 2.75 4.26
C VAL A 138 -4.05 2.90 5.38
N THR A 139 -3.69 1.79 6.02
CA THR A 139 -2.66 1.77 7.05
C THR A 139 -1.56 0.79 6.67
N PHE A 140 -0.31 1.27 6.69
CA PHE A 140 0.88 0.44 6.74
C PHE A 140 1.43 0.45 8.17
N GLU A 141 1.72 -0.72 8.73
CA GLU A 141 2.26 -0.88 10.09
C GLU A 141 3.49 -1.78 10.06
N GLY A 142 4.64 -1.30 10.55
CA GLY A 142 5.86 -2.13 10.64
C GLY A 142 6.40 -2.62 9.28
N CYS A 143 6.03 -1.97 8.18
CA CYS A 143 6.41 -2.37 6.83
C CYS A 143 7.75 -1.74 6.43
N VAL A 144 8.49 -2.42 5.55
CA VAL A 144 9.58 -1.83 4.78
C VAL A 144 9.10 -1.58 3.36
N LEU A 145 9.02 -0.32 2.94
CA LEU A 145 8.69 0.11 1.59
C LEU A 145 9.92 0.75 0.96
N VAL A 146 10.43 0.15 -0.11
CA VAL A 146 11.57 0.69 -0.87
C VAL A 146 11.10 1.12 -2.24
N GLU A 147 11.32 2.38 -2.58
CA GLU A 147 10.95 3.00 -3.85
C GLU A 147 9.46 2.81 -4.25
N PRO A 148 8.49 3.07 -3.35
CA PRO A 148 7.08 3.09 -3.75
C PRO A 148 6.80 4.31 -4.65
N ASP A 149 6.18 4.08 -5.80
CA ASP A 149 5.80 5.12 -6.76
C ASP A 149 4.31 5.47 -6.59
N PHE A 150 4.02 6.61 -5.97
CA PHE A 150 2.69 7.18 -5.80
C PHE A 150 2.37 8.24 -6.88
N GLY A 151 3.01 8.17 -8.04
CA GLY A 151 2.89 9.15 -9.11
C GLY A 151 1.45 9.45 -9.53
N GLY A 152 0.95 10.64 -9.19
CA GLY A 152 -0.43 11.06 -9.41
C GLY A 152 -1.50 10.29 -8.63
N ALA A 153 -1.10 9.52 -7.63
CA ALA A 153 -2.02 8.83 -6.75
C ALA A 153 -2.81 9.80 -5.87
N ARG A 154 -3.96 9.34 -5.38
CA ARG A 154 -4.77 10.05 -4.39
C ARG A 154 -4.72 9.29 -3.07
N LEU A 155 -4.17 9.93 -2.05
CA LEU A 155 -4.06 9.39 -0.70
C LEU A 155 -4.99 10.19 0.23
N GLU A 156 -5.96 9.51 0.83
CA GLU A 156 -6.92 10.11 1.77
C GLU A 156 -7.00 9.27 3.04
N ARG A 157 -6.66 9.85 4.20
CA ARG A 157 -6.57 9.09 5.48
C ARG A 157 -5.66 7.89 5.33
N VAL A 158 -4.39 8.15 5.04
CA VAL A 158 -3.34 7.13 4.90
C VAL A 158 -2.31 7.31 6.02
N SER A 159 -1.83 6.22 6.61
CA SER A 159 -0.77 6.29 7.64
C SER A 159 0.30 5.22 7.46
N PHE A 160 1.52 5.55 7.87
CA PHE A 160 2.71 4.69 7.80
C PHE A 160 3.35 4.56 9.19
N ARG A 161 2.74 3.74 10.06
CA ARG A 161 3.14 3.58 11.46
C ARG A 161 4.33 2.63 11.57
N ASN A 162 5.40 3.06 12.23
CA ASN A 162 6.64 2.30 12.43
C ASN A 162 7.19 1.70 11.13
N CYS A 163 6.98 2.38 10.00
CA CYS A 163 7.43 1.93 8.70
C CYS A 163 8.77 2.57 8.33
N ALA A 164 9.58 1.86 7.55
CA ALA A 164 10.67 2.47 6.80
C ALA A 164 10.20 2.70 5.37
N VAL A 165 10.05 3.97 4.98
CA VAL A 165 9.63 4.41 3.64
C VAL A 165 10.82 5.09 2.99
N ARG A 166 11.45 4.42 2.04
CA ARG A 166 12.69 4.88 1.41
C ARG A 166 12.48 5.18 -0.06
N GLY A 167 13.00 6.29 -0.56
CA GLY A 167 12.90 6.67 -1.97
C GLY A 167 11.47 6.80 -2.51
N ALA A 168 10.49 7.22 -1.69
CA ALA A 168 9.12 7.34 -2.17
C ALA A 168 8.98 8.47 -3.22
N ASP A 169 8.27 8.18 -4.31
CA ASP A 169 7.94 9.19 -5.33
C ASP A 169 6.49 9.67 -5.13
N LEU A 170 6.32 10.94 -4.77
CA LEU A 170 5.02 11.59 -4.60
C LEU A 170 4.65 12.49 -5.79
N THR A 171 5.38 12.44 -6.91
CA THR A 171 5.18 13.34 -8.05
C THR A 171 3.72 13.39 -8.48
N ALA A 172 3.14 14.59 -8.55
CA ALA A 172 1.73 14.84 -8.87
C ALA A 172 0.69 14.19 -7.93
N ALA A 173 1.11 13.55 -6.83
CA ALA A 173 0.20 12.96 -5.87
C ALA A 173 -0.65 14.02 -5.16
N ARG A 174 -1.81 13.59 -4.67
CA ARG A 174 -2.73 14.43 -3.86
C ARG A 174 -2.90 13.79 -2.51
N LEU A 175 -2.48 14.50 -1.46
CA LEU A 175 -2.55 14.03 -0.09
C LEU A 175 -3.65 14.80 0.66
N ARG A 176 -4.44 14.06 1.42
CA ARG A 176 -5.43 14.61 2.35
C ARG A 176 -5.44 13.75 3.60
N ASP A 177 -5.22 14.38 4.76
CA ASP A 177 -5.24 13.69 6.05
C ASP A 177 -4.23 12.51 6.07
N VAL A 178 -3.02 12.71 5.52
CA VAL A 178 -1.95 11.68 5.53
C VAL A 178 -1.10 11.85 6.78
N ASP A 179 -0.98 10.80 7.58
CA ASP A 179 -0.20 10.84 8.83
C ASP A 179 1.15 10.15 8.64
N LEU A 180 2.21 10.94 8.70
CA LEU A 180 3.60 10.48 8.59
C LEU A 180 4.30 10.49 9.94
N ARG A 181 3.71 11.03 11.02
CA ARG A 181 4.42 11.28 12.30
C ARG A 181 5.11 10.06 12.92
N ASP A 182 4.54 8.87 12.71
CA ASP A 182 5.05 7.61 13.24
C ASP A 182 5.89 6.82 12.22
N THR A 183 6.23 7.42 11.08
CA THR A 183 7.13 6.80 10.10
C THR A 183 8.56 6.81 10.65
N ALA A 184 9.13 5.61 10.83
CA ALA A 184 10.43 5.43 11.47
C ALA A 184 11.58 5.94 10.59
N GLU A 185 11.47 5.76 9.28
CA GLU A 185 12.37 6.36 8.29
C GLU A 185 11.54 6.90 7.14
N LEU A 186 11.73 8.17 6.79
CA LEU A 186 11.04 8.81 5.68
C LEU A 186 12.07 9.45 4.75
N ASP A 187 12.20 8.88 3.56
CA ASP A 187 12.99 9.42 2.47
C ASP A 187 12.14 9.52 1.19
N LEU A 188 12.24 10.67 0.52
CA LEU A 188 11.46 11.00 -0.66
C LEU A 188 12.41 11.17 -1.84
N ALA A 189 12.22 10.35 -2.88
CA ALA A 189 12.95 10.50 -4.14
C ALA A 189 12.46 11.74 -4.93
N ALA A 190 11.16 12.04 -4.85
CA ALA A 190 10.54 13.18 -5.53
C ALA A 190 9.20 13.57 -4.91
N GLY A 191 8.72 14.78 -5.24
CA GLY A 191 7.39 15.25 -4.86
C GLY A 191 7.28 15.82 -3.45
N VAL A 192 8.37 16.37 -2.89
CA VAL A 192 8.34 17.05 -1.57
C VAL A 192 7.34 18.22 -1.53
N ASP A 193 7.10 18.87 -2.68
CA ASP A 193 6.09 19.91 -2.87
C ASP A 193 4.64 19.39 -2.79
N ARG A 194 4.45 18.07 -2.76
CA ARG A 194 3.14 17.40 -2.66
C ARG A 194 2.75 17.05 -1.22
N LEU A 195 3.60 17.32 -0.24
CA LEU A 195 3.33 17.07 1.18
C LEU A 195 2.21 17.93 1.78
N SER A 196 1.64 18.87 1.03
CA SER A 196 0.43 19.58 1.45
C SER A 196 -0.70 18.59 1.78
N GLY A 197 -1.19 18.62 3.02
CA GLY A 197 -2.22 17.70 3.51
C GLY A 197 -1.66 16.49 4.27
N ALA A 198 -0.34 16.35 4.35
CA ALA A 198 0.33 15.45 5.27
C ALA A 198 0.60 16.13 6.62
N VAL A 199 0.74 15.33 7.68
CA VAL A 199 1.23 15.75 8.99
C VAL A 199 2.49 14.98 9.32
N VAL A 200 3.53 15.72 9.70
CA VAL A 200 4.86 15.21 10.05
C VAL A 200 5.21 15.64 11.48
N SER A 201 6.15 14.94 12.11
CA SER A 201 6.71 15.36 13.40
C SER A 201 7.72 16.51 13.21
N ALA A 202 8.15 17.13 14.32
CA ALA A 202 9.19 18.16 14.27
C ALA A 202 10.52 17.60 13.74
N ASP A 203 10.90 16.40 14.17
CA ASP A 203 12.12 15.73 13.73
C ASP A 203 12.08 15.44 12.22
N GLN A 204 10.95 14.91 11.73
CA GLN A 204 10.75 14.68 10.30
C GLN A 204 10.79 15.97 9.48
N LEU A 205 10.28 17.08 10.02
CA LEU A 205 10.40 18.38 9.35
C LEU A 205 11.87 18.80 9.21
N MET A 206 12.71 18.52 10.21
CA MET A 206 14.14 18.78 10.14
C MET A 206 14.82 17.89 9.10
N ASP A 207 14.46 16.60 9.03
CA ASP A 207 14.97 15.67 8.03
C ASP A 207 14.58 16.08 6.60
N LEU A 208 13.36 16.60 6.42
CA LEU A 208 12.85 17.09 5.14
C LEU A 208 13.35 18.49 4.77
N ALA A 209 13.93 19.24 5.70
CA ALA A 209 14.31 20.63 5.49
C ALA A 209 15.25 20.85 4.29
N PRO A 210 16.27 20.01 4.04
CA PRO A 210 17.12 20.14 2.85
C PRO A 210 16.34 20.00 1.54
N ALA A 211 15.43 19.02 1.46
CA ALA A 211 14.60 18.78 0.27
C ALA A 211 13.61 19.93 0.04
N LEU A 212 12.97 20.43 1.11
CA LEU A 212 12.09 21.61 1.06
C LEU A 212 12.84 22.87 0.63
N ALA A 213 14.04 23.10 1.16
CA ALA A 213 14.88 24.23 0.80
C ALA A 213 15.27 24.18 -0.68
N ALA A 214 15.71 23.02 -1.17
CA ALA A 214 16.03 22.80 -2.57
C ALA A 214 14.82 23.07 -3.48
N GLN A 215 13.63 22.59 -3.09
CA GLN A 215 12.39 22.82 -3.82
C GLN A 215 12.00 24.31 -3.91
N LEU A 216 12.35 25.10 -2.89
CA LEU A 216 12.16 26.55 -2.88
C LEU A 216 13.29 27.32 -3.58
N GLY A 217 14.30 26.63 -4.11
CA GLY A 217 15.48 27.25 -4.72
C GLY A 217 16.43 27.89 -3.72
N LEU A 218 16.32 27.54 -2.43
CA LEU A 218 17.22 28.02 -1.39
C LEU A 218 18.56 27.29 -1.46
N ARG A 219 19.64 28.04 -1.29
CA ARG A 219 21.00 27.50 -1.12
C ARG A 219 21.30 27.43 0.37
N VAL A 220 21.36 26.21 0.91
CA VAL A 220 21.73 25.97 2.31
C VAL A 220 23.25 25.85 2.39
N LEU A 221 23.90 26.70 3.18
CA LEU A 221 25.33 26.57 3.49
C LEU A 221 25.46 25.67 4.71
N GLY A 222 26.26 24.61 4.62
CA GLY A 222 26.61 23.80 5.77
C GLY A 222 27.52 24.58 6.72
N HIS A 223 27.41 24.31 8.02
CA HIS A 223 28.52 24.56 8.93
C HIS A 223 29.53 23.43 8.73
N GLU A 224 30.75 23.78 8.29
CA GLU A 224 31.90 22.86 8.24
C GLU A 224 32.23 22.28 9.62
#